data_AF-A0A2D4YUJ9-F1
#
_entry.id   AF-A0A2D4YUJ9-F1
#
_cell.length_a   1.000
_cell.length_b   1.000
_cell.length_c   1.000
_cell.angle_alpha   90.00
_cell.angle_beta   90.00
_cell.angle_gamma   90.00
#
_symmetry.space_group_name_H-M   'P 1'
#
loop_
_entity.id
_entity.type
_entity.pdbx_description
1 polymer ?
#
loop_
_entity_poly.entity_id
_entity_poly.type
_entity_poly.pdbx_seq_one_letter_code
_entity_poly.pdbx_strand_id
1 'polypeptide(L)'
;MPTNVYFNHAVQSEQNLHEDLVVESLRFYGHECFYLPRTIVDEDELFGEDTASKYGDAYQVEMYIENTEGFDGEGDLLSKFGVEVRDQATFVLSRRTWDRFVSLDSNLAVTTRPNEGDLIYFPLGNQVFEIRFVEHENPFYQLGKLNVFKLQCETFEYSHEEIDVGIAELDNIEDQFSYQVSMTLGAGSGDFVVGETVTQTVATGKTVSGNVVDYSSQGATSKTLKVNNITFSDTDVPTGSTMFVLSAQAGAGNIVGATSNATRVITTAPDQYTMPNDPLADNKDFETAGSNIIDFSESNPFGNL
;
A
#
# COMPACT_ATOMS: atom_id res chain seq x y z
N MET A 1 1.31 14.00 -45.11
CA MET A 1 0.22 13.52 -45.98
C MET A 1 0.01 14.54 -47.10
N PRO A 2 -0.25 14.15 -48.35
CA PRO A 2 -0.55 15.10 -49.41
C PRO A 2 -1.94 15.68 -49.18
N THR A 3 -2.02 16.97 -48.83
CA THR A 3 -3.28 17.67 -48.58
C THR A 3 -3.48 18.76 -49.62
N ASN A 4 -4.75 19.04 -49.94
CA ASN A 4 -5.10 20.16 -50.82
C ASN A 4 -4.75 21.49 -50.11
N VAL A 5 -4.34 22.51 -50.88
CA VAL A 5 -3.86 23.82 -50.41
C VAL A 5 -4.83 24.54 -49.45
N TYR A 6 -6.12 24.19 -49.50
CA TYR A 6 -7.17 24.72 -48.63
C TYR A 6 -7.35 23.96 -47.30
N PHE A 7 -6.66 22.82 -47.11
CA PHE A 7 -6.74 22.03 -45.89
C PHE A 7 -5.43 22.13 -45.12
N ASN A 8 -5.50 22.78 -43.96
CA ASN A 8 -4.43 22.81 -42.99
C ASN A 8 -4.88 22.03 -41.76
N HIS A 9 -4.18 20.95 -41.43
CA HIS A 9 -4.51 20.12 -40.26
C HIS A 9 -3.97 20.69 -38.93
N ALA A 10 -3.35 21.87 -38.95
CA ALA A 10 -2.79 22.53 -37.76
C ALA A 10 -3.50 23.86 -37.44
N VAL A 11 -4.79 23.97 -37.73
CA VAL A 11 -5.57 25.17 -37.39
C VAL A 11 -5.88 25.16 -35.90
N GLN A 12 -5.39 26.16 -35.17
CA GLN A 12 -5.52 26.24 -33.71
C GLN A 12 -6.98 26.21 -33.23
N SER A 13 -7.90 26.87 -33.92
CA SER A 13 -9.31 26.90 -33.53
C SER A 13 -9.98 25.51 -33.63
N GLU A 14 -9.59 24.70 -34.61
CA GLU A 14 -10.09 23.33 -34.75
C GLU A 14 -9.49 22.41 -33.70
N GLN A 15 -8.19 22.56 -33.41
CA GLN A 15 -7.53 21.83 -32.32
C GLN A 15 -8.18 22.12 -30.96
N ASN A 16 -8.47 23.39 -30.67
CA ASN A 16 -9.13 23.78 -29.43
C ASN A 16 -10.55 23.20 -29.33
N LEU A 17 -11.33 23.27 -30.41
CA LEU A 17 -12.68 22.69 -30.44
C LEU A 17 -12.63 21.16 -30.23
N HIS A 18 -11.68 20.48 -30.87
CA HIS A 18 -11.50 19.05 -30.69
C HIS A 18 -11.11 18.70 -29.25
N GLU A 19 -10.18 19.46 -28.65
CA GLU A 19 -9.77 19.31 -27.26
C GLU A 19 -10.94 19.56 -26.28
N ASP A 20 -11.79 20.56 -26.57
CA ASP A 20 -13.02 20.83 -25.81
C ASP A 20 -13.98 19.64 -25.84
N LEU A 21 -14.21 19.05 -27.02
CA LEU A 21 -15.08 17.89 -27.17
C LEU A 21 -14.53 16.65 -26.45
N VAL A 22 -13.21 16.45 -26.48
CA VAL A 22 -12.56 15.35 -25.76
C VAL A 22 -12.75 15.51 -24.25
N VAL A 23 -12.48 16.70 -23.70
CA VAL A 23 -12.68 16.99 -22.27
C VAL A 23 -14.14 16.77 -21.87
N GLU A 24 -15.08 17.24 -22.68
CA GLU A 24 -16.51 17.05 -22.43
C GLU A 24 -16.89 15.56 -22.46
N SER A 25 -16.35 14.79 -23.41
CA SER A 25 -16.61 13.35 -23.49
C SER A 25 -16.07 12.59 -22.27
N LEU A 26 -14.89 12.97 -21.78
CA LEU A 26 -14.29 12.38 -20.57
C LEU A 26 -15.07 12.76 -19.32
N ARG A 27 -15.70 13.94 -19.28
CA ARG A 27 -16.59 14.32 -18.16
C ARG A 27 -17.92 13.57 -18.16
N PHE A 28 -18.42 13.20 -19.32
CA PHE A 28 -19.66 12.43 -19.42
C PHE A 28 -19.47 10.94 -19.16
N TYR A 29 -18.40 10.34 -19.70
CA TYR A 29 -18.17 8.89 -19.66
C TYR A 29 -17.07 8.45 -18.70
N GLY A 30 -16.20 9.38 -18.28
CA GLY A 30 -15.15 9.10 -17.32
C GLY A 30 -15.70 8.98 -15.91
N HIS A 31 -14.85 8.44 -15.05
CA HIS A 31 -15.09 8.33 -13.63
C HIS A 31 -14.26 9.36 -12.86
N GLU A 32 -14.72 9.66 -11.66
CA GLU A 32 -13.98 10.46 -10.70
C GLU A 32 -12.84 9.62 -10.11
N CYS A 33 -11.61 10.07 -10.30
CA CYS A 33 -10.41 9.46 -9.74
C CYS A 33 -9.61 10.53 -8.99
N PHE A 34 -8.76 10.09 -8.07
CA PHE A 34 -7.79 10.97 -7.40
C PHE A 34 -6.39 10.66 -7.93
N TYR A 35 -5.70 11.69 -8.40
CA TYR A 35 -4.29 11.64 -8.79
C TYR A 35 -3.43 12.07 -7.60
N LEU A 36 -2.49 11.22 -7.20
CA LEU A 36 -1.58 11.46 -6.10
C LEU A 36 -0.14 11.53 -6.64
N PRO A 37 0.47 12.73 -6.69
CA PRO A 37 1.85 12.85 -7.13
C PRO A 37 2.81 12.33 -6.06
N ARG A 38 3.82 11.60 -6.50
CA ARG A 38 4.91 11.11 -5.66
C ARG A 38 5.86 12.25 -5.30
N THR A 39 6.17 12.35 -4.02
CA THR A 39 7.28 13.16 -3.52
C THR A 39 8.42 12.23 -3.15
N ILE A 40 9.57 12.41 -3.78
CA ILE A 40 10.78 11.64 -3.50
C ILE A 40 11.50 12.30 -2.31
N VAL A 41 11.77 11.52 -1.25
CA VAL A 41 12.32 12.07 0.00
C VAL A 41 13.81 11.80 0.19
N ASP A 42 14.33 10.66 -0.30
CA ASP A 42 15.76 10.36 -0.20
C ASP A 42 16.23 9.57 -1.45
N GLU A 43 16.90 10.26 -2.38
CA GLU A 43 17.55 9.65 -3.52
C GLU A 43 18.96 9.18 -3.10
N ASP A 44 19.19 7.87 -3.01
CA ASP A 44 20.56 7.37 -2.88
C ASP A 44 21.29 7.53 -4.22
N GLU A 45 22.10 8.58 -4.34
CA GLU A 45 22.91 8.88 -5.53
C GLU A 45 23.91 7.75 -5.88
N LEU A 46 24.25 6.85 -4.95
CA LEU A 46 25.25 5.80 -5.17
C LEU A 46 24.68 4.55 -5.84
N PHE A 47 23.43 4.20 -5.53
CA PHE A 47 22.75 3.01 -6.06
C PHE A 47 21.58 3.34 -6.98
N GLY A 48 21.12 4.60 -7.01
CA GLY A 48 19.98 5.03 -7.81
C GLY A 48 18.66 4.37 -7.41
N GLU A 49 18.60 3.84 -6.18
CA GLU A 49 17.42 3.24 -5.59
C GLU A 49 16.74 4.32 -4.72
N ASP A 50 15.47 4.61 -5.02
CA ASP A 50 14.65 5.47 -4.19
C ASP A 50 14.21 4.65 -2.97
N THR A 51 14.64 5.05 -1.78
CA THR A 51 14.42 4.25 -0.57
C THR A 51 13.17 4.67 0.22
N ALA A 52 12.52 5.80 -0.13
CA ALA A 52 11.29 6.21 0.52
C ALA A 52 10.47 7.22 -0.32
N SER A 53 9.29 6.79 -0.76
CA SER A 53 8.30 7.65 -1.43
C SER A 53 7.27 8.19 -0.44
N LYS A 54 6.79 9.41 -0.66
CA LYS A 54 5.68 9.99 0.09
C LYS A 54 4.61 10.57 -0.82
N TYR A 55 3.36 10.47 -0.40
CA TYR A 55 2.19 11.01 -1.08
C TYR A 55 1.41 11.91 -0.11
N GLY A 56 1.51 13.22 -0.31
CA GLY A 56 0.89 14.23 0.58
C GLY A 56 -0.28 15.00 -0.03
N ASP A 57 -0.47 14.89 -1.35
CA ASP A 57 -1.47 15.65 -2.09
C ASP A 57 -2.35 14.70 -2.91
N ALA A 58 -3.64 15.05 -3.06
CA ALA A 58 -4.58 14.33 -3.92
C ALA A 58 -5.41 15.30 -4.75
N TYR A 59 -5.38 15.12 -6.07
CA TYR A 59 -6.13 15.94 -7.03
C TYR A 59 -7.25 15.14 -7.66
N GLN A 60 -8.47 15.62 -7.48
CA GLN A 60 -9.64 15.05 -8.13
C GLN A 60 -9.61 15.37 -9.64
N VAL A 61 -9.63 14.32 -10.47
CA VAL A 61 -9.60 14.41 -11.92
C VAL A 61 -10.54 13.40 -12.57
N GLU A 62 -11.06 13.75 -13.74
CA GLU A 62 -11.91 12.84 -14.51
C GLU A 62 -11.05 11.95 -15.42
N MET A 63 -11.14 10.64 -15.24
CA MET A 63 -10.40 9.67 -16.05
C MET A 63 -11.34 8.62 -16.65
N TYR A 64 -11.11 8.26 -17.90
CA TYR A 64 -11.82 7.15 -18.54
C TYR A 64 -11.00 5.88 -18.46
N ILE A 65 -11.63 4.76 -18.11
CA ILE A 65 -10.98 3.45 -18.07
C ILE A 65 -11.22 2.77 -19.43
N GLU A 66 -10.15 2.55 -20.19
CA GLU A 66 -10.24 1.88 -21.50
C GLU A 66 -10.52 0.38 -21.36
N ASN A 67 -10.11 -0.23 -20.25
CA ASN A 67 -10.21 -1.67 -20.03
C ASN A 67 -11.53 -2.05 -19.36
N THR A 68 -12.62 -2.19 -20.12
CA THR A 68 -13.91 -2.67 -19.59
C THR A 68 -14.38 -4.01 -20.17
N GLU A 69 -13.86 -4.47 -21.32
CA GLU A 69 -14.20 -5.79 -21.87
C GLU A 69 -13.06 -6.32 -22.76
N GLY A 70 -12.43 -7.45 -22.38
CA GLY A 70 -11.77 -8.31 -23.37
C GLY A 70 -10.41 -8.90 -22.98
N PHE A 71 -10.43 -9.81 -22.00
CA PHE A 71 -9.63 -11.03 -21.94
C PHE A 71 -8.59 -11.23 -23.08
N ASP A 72 -7.39 -10.72 -22.90
CA ASP A 72 -6.21 -11.57 -23.06
C ASP A 72 -5.63 -11.62 -21.65
N GLY A 73 -6.02 -12.66 -20.91
CA GLY A 73 -5.33 -12.97 -19.68
C GLY A 73 -3.87 -13.19 -20.07
N GLU A 74 -3.01 -12.24 -19.73
CA GLU A 74 -1.64 -12.59 -19.44
C GLU A 74 -1.75 -13.48 -18.19
N GLY A 75 -1.95 -14.76 -18.49
CA GLY A 75 -2.32 -15.76 -17.53
C GLY A 75 -1.27 -15.79 -16.45
N ASP A 76 -1.72 -15.86 -15.20
CA ASP A 76 -0.99 -16.37 -14.06
C ASP A 76 0.51 -16.24 -14.26
N LEU A 77 1.02 -15.01 -14.14
CA LEU A 77 2.43 -14.72 -14.35
C LEU A 77 3.17 -15.49 -13.27
N LEU A 78 3.59 -16.71 -13.62
CA LEU A 78 4.34 -17.60 -12.75
C LEU A 78 5.74 -16.99 -12.66
N SER A 79 5.88 -16.02 -11.78
CA SER A 79 7.18 -15.52 -11.36
C SER A 79 7.93 -16.68 -10.69
N LYS A 80 9.26 -16.61 -10.67
CA LYS A 80 10.10 -17.64 -10.01
C LYS A 80 9.83 -17.78 -8.49
N PHE A 81 8.97 -16.92 -7.94
CA PHE A 81 8.59 -16.86 -6.55
C PHE A 81 7.11 -17.16 -6.28
N GLY A 82 6.28 -17.40 -7.31
CA GLY A 82 4.86 -17.72 -7.10
C GLY A 82 3.94 -17.27 -8.22
N VAL A 83 2.64 -17.44 -7.95
CA VAL A 83 1.53 -16.89 -8.74
C VAL A 83 1.20 -15.53 -8.15
N GLU A 84 1.38 -14.48 -8.94
CA GLU A 84 1.00 -13.13 -8.54
C GLU A 84 -0.01 -12.58 -9.56
N VAL A 85 -1.21 -12.25 -9.07
CA VAL A 85 -2.28 -11.68 -9.91
C VAL A 85 -2.26 -10.18 -9.69
N ARG A 86 -1.77 -9.44 -10.70
CA ARG A 86 -1.81 -7.97 -10.72
C ARG A 86 -2.93 -7.51 -11.65
N ASP A 87 -3.85 -6.69 -11.13
CA ASP A 87 -4.82 -6.04 -12.00
C ASP A 87 -4.12 -4.90 -12.75
N GLN A 88 -4.30 -4.88 -14.07
CA GLN A 88 -3.82 -3.84 -14.98
C GLN A 88 -4.99 -3.03 -15.53
N ALA A 89 -4.86 -1.71 -15.48
CA ALA A 89 -5.85 -0.78 -16.00
C ALA A 89 -5.19 0.34 -16.80
N THR A 90 -5.83 0.71 -17.91
CA THR A 90 -5.42 1.87 -18.71
C THR A 90 -6.37 3.03 -18.44
N PHE A 91 -5.85 4.07 -17.79
CA PHE A 91 -6.58 5.31 -17.55
C PHE A 91 -6.27 6.34 -18.63
N VAL A 92 -7.29 7.04 -19.10
CA VAL A 92 -7.17 8.12 -20.08
C VAL A 92 -7.49 9.44 -19.40
N LEU A 93 -6.50 10.32 -19.38
CA LEU A 93 -6.59 11.66 -18.79
C LEU A 93 -6.52 12.72 -19.87
N SER A 94 -7.35 13.77 -19.80
CA SER A 94 -7.19 14.91 -20.70
C SER A 94 -5.96 15.75 -20.34
N ARG A 95 -5.19 16.13 -21.35
CA ARG A 95 -4.07 17.06 -21.19
C ARG A 95 -4.51 18.42 -20.60
N ARG A 96 -5.70 18.91 -20.97
CA ARG A 96 -6.20 20.18 -20.43
C ARG A 96 -6.60 20.07 -18.96
N THR A 97 -7.12 18.92 -18.53
CA THR A 97 -7.42 18.66 -17.12
C THR A 97 -6.13 18.60 -16.31
N TRP A 98 -5.11 17.90 -16.83
CA TRP A 98 -3.76 17.87 -16.26
C TRP A 98 -3.18 19.28 -16.06
N ASP A 99 -3.13 20.08 -17.14
CA ASP A 99 -2.58 21.44 -17.13
C ASP A 99 -3.34 22.39 -16.18
N ARG A 100 -4.60 22.08 -15.86
CA ARG A 100 -5.46 22.90 -15.01
C ARG A 100 -5.33 22.57 -13.53
N PHE A 101 -5.21 21.30 -13.19
CA PHE A 101 -5.34 20.83 -11.81
C PHE A 101 -4.06 20.29 -11.21
N VAL A 102 -3.21 19.64 -12.00
CA VAL A 102 -2.07 18.87 -11.48
C VAL A 102 -0.72 19.48 -11.85
N SER A 103 -0.56 20.02 -13.06
CA SER A 103 0.75 20.49 -13.58
C SER A 103 1.44 21.61 -12.78
N LEU A 104 0.72 22.23 -11.84
CA LEU A 104 1.21 23.32 -11.00
C LEU A 104 1.86 22.83 -9.70
N ASP A 105 1.76 21.53 -9.41
CA ASP A 105 2.36 20.93 -8.24
C ASP A 105 3.90 20.98 -8.31
N SER A 106 4.52 21.40 -7.22
CA SER A 106 5.98 21.49 -7.09
C SER A 106 6.68 20.15 -6.92
N ASN A 107 5.96 19.10 -6.53
CA ASN A 107 6.50 17.77 -6.26
C ASN A 107 6.64 16.93 -7.53
N LEU A 108 6.07 17.36 -8.66
CA LEU A 108 6.16 16.64 -9.93
C LEU A 108 7.60 16.67 -10.49
N ALA A 109 8.12 15.48 -10.83
CA ALA A 109 9.39 15.35 -11.53
C ALA A 109 9.33 15.99 -12.93
N VAL A 110 8.23 15.78 -13.66
CA VAL A 110 7.94 16.43 -14.94
C VAL A 110 6.56 17.08 -14.86
N THR A 111 6.49 18.38 -15.17
CA THR A 111 5.22 19.14 -15.11
C THR A 111 4.38 19.01 -16.38
N THR A 112 4.98 18.60 -17.49
CA THR A 112 4.35 18.58 -18.82
C THR A 112 3.50 17.33 -19.10
N ARG A 113 3.61 16.31 -18.25
CA ARG A 113 2.89 15.03 -18.32
C ARG A 113 2.81 14.37 -16.93
N PRO A 114 1.88 13.44 -16.72
CA PRO A 114 1.92 12.52 -15.59
C PRO A 114 3.26 11.79 -15.50
N ASN A 115 3.72 11.53 -14.27
CA ASN A 115 4.98 10.83 -14.01
C ASN A 115 4.72 9.34 -13.76
N GLU A 116 5.70 8.53 -14.14
CA GLU A 116 5.76 7.14 -13.70
C GLU A 116 5.99 7.07 -12.18
N GLY A 117 5.33 6.13 -11.51
CA GLY A 117 5.37 5.97 -10.06
C GLY A 117 4.38 6.83 -9.26
N ASP A 118 3.62 7.72 -9.91
CA ASP A 118 2.49 8.41 -9.28
C ASP A 118 1.30 7.44 -9.10
N LEU A 119 0.43 7.72 -8.11
CA LEU A 119 -0.71 6.86 -7.80
C LEU A 119 -2.03 7.44 -8.31
N ILE A 120 -2.95 6.54 -8.67
CA ILE A 120 -4.33 6.85 -9.04
C ILE A 120 -5.24 6.04 -8.13
N TYR A 121 -6.01 6.73 -7.28
CA TYR A 121 -7.06 6.11 -6.49
C TYR A 121 -8.38 6.13 -7.26
N PHE A 122 -9.00 4.95 -7.39
CA PHE A 122 -10.30 4.75 -8.01
C PHE A 122 -11.36 4.41 -6.94
N PRO A 123 -12.20 5.39 -6.53
CA PRO A 123 -13.13 5.23 -5.41
C PRO A 123 -14.19 4.15 -5.62
N LEU A 124 -14.66 3.95 -6.86
CA LEU A 124 -15.71 2.97 -7.15
C LEU A 124 -15.22 1.52 -6.97
N GLY A 125 -13.96 1.26 -7.28
CA GLY A 125 -13.32 -0.04 -7.08
C GLY A 125 -12.63 -0.18 -5.72
N ASN A 126 -12.48 0.92 -4.96
CA ASN A 126 -11.63 1.02 -3.78
C ASN A 126 -10.23 0.43 -4.01
N GLN A 127 -9.65 0.73 -5.17
CA GLN A 127 -8.34 0.24 -5.59
C GLN A 127 -7.42 1.43 -5.90
N VAL A 128 -6.15 1.26 -5.59
CA VAL A 128 -5.07 2.19 -5.93
C VAL A 128 -4.23 1.57 -7.02
N PHE A 129 -3.91 2.35 -8.04
CA PHE A 129 -3.07 1.94 -9.15
C PHE A 129 -1.82 2.80 -9.22
N GLU A 130 -0.67 2.20 -9.47
CA GLU A 130 0.59 2.88 -9.75
C GLU A 130 0.79 3.01 -11.26
N ILE A 131 1.18 4.21 -11.72
CA ILE A 131 1.46 4.47 -13.13
C ILE A 131 2.80 3.83 -13.51
N ARG A 132 2.77 2.78 -14.32
CA ARG A 132 3.98 2.11 -14.84
C ARG A 132 4.54 2.81 -16.06
N PHE A 133 3.66 3.27 -16.95
CA PHE A 133 4.07 3.89 -18.20
C PHE A 133 3.04 4.91 -18.68
N VAL A 134 3.53 6.06 -19.15
CA VAL A 134 2.71 7.11 -19.73
C VAL A 134 2.95 7.17 -21.23
N GLU A 135 1.96 6.75 -22.01
CA GLU A 135 2.00 6.92 -23.46
C GLU A 135 1.76 8.39 -23.81
N HIS A 136 2.86 9.08 -24.12
CA HIS A 136 2.84 10.48 -24.55
C HIS A 136 3.18 10.65 -26.05
N GLU A 137 3.43 9.54 -26.76
CA GLU A 137 3.85 9.54 -28.17
C GLU A 137 3.06 8.53 -29.01
N ASN A 138 1.88 8.93 -29.50
CA ASN A 138 1.16 8.15 -30.51
C ASN A 138 1.40 8.73 -31.92
N PRO A 139 1.94 7.96 -32.88
CA PRO A 139 2.30 8.48 -34.21
C PRO A 139 1.10 9.01 -35.03
N PHE A 140 -0.14 8.73 -34.63
CA PHE A 140 -1.37 9.15 -35.33
C PHE A 140 -2.17 10.18 -34.54
N TYR A 141 -1.69 11.43 -34.49
CA TYR A 141 -2.45 12.53 -33.93
C TYR A 141 -3.50 13.07 -34.90
N GLN A 142 -4.76 13.09 -34.47
CA GLN A 142 -5.78 13.90 -35.12
C GLN A 142 -5.39 15.37 -34.98
N LEU A 143 -5.31 16.09 -36.10
CA LEU A 143 -4.89 17.51 -36.16
C LEU A 143 -3.47 17.80 -35.61
N GLY A 144 -2.60 16.79 -35.53
CA GLY A 144 -1.19 16.99 -35.15
C GLY A 144 -0.94 17.37 -33.68
N LYS A 145 -1.92 17.21 -32.79
CA LYS A 145 -1.79 17.50 -31.34
C LYS A 145 -2.31 16.33 -30.50
N LEU A 146 -1.56 15.97 -29.45
CA LEU A 146 -1.99 15.05 -28.42
C LEU A 146 -2.91 15.77 -27.42
N ASN A 147 -4.13 15.27 -27.24
CA ASN A 147 -5.14 15.86 -26.35
C ASN A 147 -5.39 15.01 -25.08
N VAL A 148 -4.88 13.78 -25.04
CA VAL A 148 -5.06 12.84 -23.94
C VAL A 148 -3.74 12.16 -23.60
N PHE A 149 -3.55 11.79 -22.34
CA PHE A 149 -2.51 10.88 -21.88
C PHE A 149 -3.13 9.52 -21.64
N LYS A 150 -2.46 8.45 -22.07
CA LYS A 150 -2.83 7.09 -21.67
C LYS A 150 -1.85 6.61 -20.62
N LEU A 151 -2.38 6.22 -19.48
CA LEU A 151 -1.64 5.82 -18.29
C LEU A 151 -1.84 4.31 -18.13
N GLN A 152 -0.80 3.54 -18.41
CA GLN A 152 -0.77 2.12 -18.12
C GLN A 152 -0.43 1.94 -16.64
N CYS A 153 -1.37 1.39 -15.89
CA CYS A 153 -1.27 1.32 -14.45
C CYS A 153 -1.44 -0.12 -13.98
N GLU A 154 -0.78 -0.45 -12.89
CA GLU A 154 -0.88 -1.73 -12.18
C GLU A 154 -1.38 -1.48 -10.77
N THR A 155 -1.97 -2.48 -10.12
CA THR A 155 -2.35 -2.37 -8.71
C THR A 155 -1.14 -1.97 -7.87
N PHE A 156 -1.31 -0.96 -7.02
CA PHE A 156 -0.26 -0.49 -6.12
C PHE A 156 0.00 -1.51 -5.02
N GLU A 157 1.28 -1.74 -4.73
CA GLU A 157 1.75 -2.59 -3.66
C GLU A 157 2.47 -1.73 -2.63
N TYR A 158 2.04 -1.82 -1.38
CA TYR A 158 2.64 -1.06 -0.29
C TYR A 158 4.03 -1.59 0.04
N SER A 159 5.04 -0.74 -0.08
CA SER A 159 6.45 -1.01 0.24
C SER A 159 7.03 0.08 1.16
N HIS A 160 6.29 0.42 2.23
CA HIS A 160 6.70 1.38 3.27
C HIS A 160 6.68 2.85 2.85
N GLU A 161 5.83 3.21 1.87
CA GLU A 161 5.57 4.60 1.50
C GLU A 161 4.70 5.30 2.56
N GLU A 162 4.87 6.63 2.70
CA GLU A 162 4.00 7.43 3.57
C GLU A 162 2.85 8.01 2.73
N ILE A 163 1.60 7.73 3.10
CA ILE A 163 0.39 8.22 2.43
C ILE A 163 -0.44 9.00 3.45
N ASP A 164 -0.40 10.33 3.34
CA ASP A 164 -1.20 11.26 4.16
C ASP A 164 -1.84 12.29 3.23
N VAL A 165 -2.94 11.91 2.59
CA VAL A 165 -3.65 12.75 1.60
C VAL A 165 -4.99 13.27 2.13
N GLY A 166 -5.35 12.90 3.36
CA GLY A 166 -6.60 13.28 4.00
C GLY A 166 -7.83 12.53 3.48
N ILE A 167 -7.62 11.42 2.78
CA ILE A 167 -8.66 10.48 2.34
C ILE A 167 -8.54 9.26 3.24
N ALA A 168 -9.53 9.07 4.12
CA ALA A 168 -9.46 8.04 5.16
C ALA A 168 -9.17 6.63 4.60
N GLU A 169 -9.72 6.28 3.45
CA GLU A 169 -9.48 4.98 2.80
C GLU A 169 -8.01 4.79 2.39
N LEU A 170 -7.31 5.86 2.01
CA LEU A 170 -5.91 5.84 1.58
C LEU A 170 -4.97 5.94 2.77
N ASP A 171 -5.27 6.80 3.73
CA ASP A 171 -4.46 6.96 4.94
C ASP A 171 -4.44 5.65 5.78
N ASN A 172 -5.48 4.81 5.67
CA ASN A 172 -5.54 3.50 6.33
C ASN A 172 -4.72 2.40 5.62
N ILE A 173 -4.19 2.62 4.41
CA ILE A 173 -3.40 1.61 3.68
C ILE A 173 -2.16 1.21 4.47
N GLU A 174 -1.49 2.18 5.08
CA GLU A 174 -0.32 1.93 5.95
C GLU A 174 -0.68 0.94 7.07
N ASP A 175 -1.81 1.16 7.74
CA ASP A 175 -2.25 0.31 8.83
C ASP A 175 -2.65 -1.09 8.36
N GLN A 176 -3.26 -1.20 7.18
CA GLN A 176 -3.75 -2.48 6.64
C GLN A 176 -2.67 -3.36 6.04
N PHE A 177 -1.65 -2.78 5.40
CA PHE A 177 -0.64 -3.54 4.67
C PHE A 177 0.71 -3.61 5.38
N SER A 178 0.95 -2.79 6.40
CA SER A 178 2.12 -2.95 7.29
C SER A 178 2.12 -4.30 8.00
N TYR A 179 3.32 -4.76 8.39
CA TYR A 179 3.50 -5.97 9.17
C TYR A 179 2.65 -5.92 10.44
N GLN A 180 1.75 -6.89 10.55
CA GLN A 180 0.84 -7.02 11.67
C GLN A 180 1.07 -8.34 12.38
N VAL A 181 0.86 -8.32 13.70
CA VAL A 181 0.70 -9.54 14.48
C VAL A 181 -0.68 -9.58 15.11
N SER A 182 -1.22 -10.79 15.24
CA SER A 182 -2.49 -11.00 15.92
C SER A 182 -2.29 -11.73 17.24
N MET A 183 -3.04 -11.34 18.26
CA MET A 183 -3.03 -11.98 19.57
C MET A 183 -4.45 -12.17 20.08
N THR A 184 -4.64 -13.20 20.91
CA THR A 184 -5.92 -13.41 21.61
C THR A 184 -5.83 -12.91 23.04
N LEU A 185 -6.85 -12.15 23.42
CA LEU A 185 -7.00 -11.51 24.72
C LEU A 185 -8.11 -12.19 25.51
N GLY A 186 -7.85 -12.37 26.80
CA GLY A 186 -8.77 -12.94 27.77
C GLY A 186 -9.36 -11.90 28.72
N ALA A 187 -9.44 -12.28 29.99
CA ALA A 187 -10.02 -11.46 31.06
C ALA A 187 -9.32 -10.09 31.19
N GLY A 188 -10.10 -9.08 31.56
CA GLY A 188 -9.63 -7.70 31.71
C GLY A 188 -10.77 -6.69 31.68
N SER A 189 -10.44 -5.41 31.62
CA SER A 189 -11.38 -4.29 31.59
C SER A 189 -11.14 -3.38 30.40
N GLY A 190 -12.22 -2.80 29.87
CA GLY A 190 -12.16 -1.90 28.73
C GLY A 190 -11.95 -2.63 27.39
N ASP A 191 -12.20 -1.91 26.32
CA ASP A 191 -12.00 -2.36 24.95
C ASP A 191 -11.00 -1.40 24.30
N PHE A 192 -10.13 -1.93 23.43
CA PHE A 192 -9.10 -1.13 22.76
C PHE A 192 -9.73 -0.31 21.63
N VAL A 193 -9.16 0.87 21.38
CA VAL A 193 -9.55 1.79 20.32
C VAL A 193 -8.54 1.68 19.18
N VAL A 194 -9.02 1.54 17.94
CA VAL A 194 -8.16 1.53 16.75
C VAL A 194 -7.35 2.83 16.67
N GLY A 195 -6.07 2.71 16.33
CA GLY A 195 -5.09 3.81 16.28
C GLY A 195 -4.43 4.13 17.63
N GLU A 196 -4.82 3.49 18.74
CA GLU A 196 -4.13 3.71 20.02
C GLU A 196 -2.85 2.89 20.15
N THR A 197 -1.87 3.41 20.91
CA THR A 197 -0.70 2.60 21.31
C THR A 197 -1.05 1.70 22.49
N VAL A 198 -0.73 0.42 22.36
CA VAL A 198 -0.80 -0.57 23.43
C VAL A 198 0.59 -0.95 23.89
N THR A 199 0.75 -1.13 25.19
CA THR A 199 2.03 -1.48 25.81
C THR A 199 1.86 -2.66 26.75
N GLN A 200 2.79 -3.60 26.68
CA GLN A 200 2.96 -4.67 27.65
C GLN A 200 4.31 -4.50 28.34
N THR A 201 4.31 -4.48 29.67
CA THR A 201 5.55 -4.64 30.43
C THR A 201 5.94 -6.11 30.45
N VAL A 202 7.15 -6.40 30.00
CA VAL A 202 7.78 -7.72 29.98
C VAL A 202 9.06 -7.67 30.83
N ALA A 203 9.50 -8.82 31.35
CA ALA A 203 10.75 -9.00 32.08
C ALA A 203 11.27 -7.77 32.87
N THR A 204 10.93 -7.65 34.16
CA THR A 204 11.41 -6.62 35.09
C THR A 204 11.57 -5.21 34.47
N GLY A 205 10.46 -4.63 34.02
CA GLY A 205 10.40 -3.22 33.63
C GLY A 205 10.73 -2.89 32.17
N LYS A 206 11.01 -3.89 31.33
CA LYS A 206 11.09 -3.70 29.87
C LYS A 206 9.68 -3.58 29.28
N THR A 207 9.54 -2.90 28.16
CA THR A 207 8.24 -2.69 27.51
C THR A 207 8.29 -3.07 26.05
N VAL A 208 7.23 -3.72 25.58
CA VAL A 208 6.91 -3.90 24.17
C VAL A 208 5.65 -3.09 23.88
N SER A 209 5.68 -2.30 22.82
CA SER A 209 4.58 -1.43 22.41
C SER A 209 4.25 -1.65 20.94
N GLY A 210 3.01 -1.35 20.53
CA GLY A 210 2.57 -1.37 19.14
C GLY A 210 1.27 -0.58 18.97
N ASN A 211 0.88 -0.31 17.74
CA ASN A 211 -0.33 0.46 17.42
C ASN A 211 -1.48 -0.48 17.03
N VAL A 212 -2.67 -0.22 17.57
CA VAL A 212 -3.85 -1.07 17.35
C VAL A 212 -4.43 -0.84 15.96
N VAL A 213 -4.41 -1.87 15.12
CA VAL A 213 -4.98 -1.83 13.76
C VAL A 213 -6.43 -2.33 13.76
N ASP A 214 -6.71 -3.41 14.50
CA ASP A 214 -8.05 -3.96 14.60
C ASP A 214 -8.29 -4.57 15.98
N TYR A 215 -9.52 -4.44 16.45
CA TYR A 215 -9.97 -5.04 17.69
C TYR A 215 -11.36 -5.65 17.50
N SER A 216 -11.43 -6.98 17.56
CA SER A 216 -12.67 -7.71 17.42
C SER A 216 -13.00 -8.52 18.67
N SER A 217 -14.28 -8.50 19.06
CA SER A 217 -14.78 -9.23 20.22
C SER A 217 -15.59 -10.44 19.75
N GLN A 218 -15.03 -11.64 19.84
CA GLN A 218 -15.75 -12.88 19.58
C GLN A 218 -16.30 -13.45 20.90
N GLY A 219 -17.35 -12.81 21.41
CA GLY A 219 -17.98 -13.15 22.69
C GLY A 219 -17.26 -12.55 23.92
N ALA A 220 -17.57 -13.09 25.10
CA ALA A 220 -17.11 -12.52 26.38
C ALA A 220 -15.66 -12.90 26.77
N THR A 221 -15.11 -13.96 26.17
CA THR A 221 -13.85 -14.60 26.62
C THR A 221 -12.76 -14.68 25.57
N SER A 222 -13.06 -14.41 24.30
CA SER A 222 -12.08 -14.42 23.21
C SER A 222 -12.17 -13.11 22.44
N LYS A 223 -11.14 -12.29 22.54
CA LYS A 223 -11.04 -11.04 21.80
C LYS A 223 -9.75 -11.03 21.02
N THR A 224 -9.80 -10.71 19.74
CA THR A 224 -8.62 -10.67 18.89
C THR A 224 -8.16 -9.22 18.76
N LEU A 225 -6.87 -8.99 18.99
CA LEU A 225 -6.22 -7.71 18.79
C LEU A 225 -5.16 -7.88 17.70
N LYS A 226 -5.21 -7.03 16.68
CA LYS A 226 -4.16 -6.87 15.68
C LYS A 226 -3.38 -5.59 15.96
N VAL A 227 -2.06 -5.70 15.88
CA VAL A 227 -1.13 -4.59 16.16
C VAL A 227 -0.03 -4.54 15.11
N ASN A 228 0.34 -3.34 14.69
CA ASN A 228 1.48 -3.05 13.82
C ASN A 228 2.52 -2.18 14.55
N ASN A 229 3.59 -1.81 13.85
CA ASN A 229 4.65 -0.90 14.31
C ASN A 229 5.21 -1.26 15.71
N ILE A 230 5.63 -2.52 15.87
CA ILE A 230 6.05 -3.05 17.16
C ILE A 230 7.42 -2.52 17.53
N THR A 231 7.53 -1.93 18.72
CA THR A 231 8.77 -1.40 19.29
C THR A 231 9.03 -2.03 20.65
N PHE A 232 10.30 -2.17 21.02
CA PHE A 232 10.69 -2.75 22.31
C PHE A 232 11.80 -1.92 22.97
N SER A 233 11.83 -1.94 24.31
CA SER A 233 12.81 -1.21 25.10
C SER A 233 13.99 -2.07 25.58
N ASP A 234 14.06 -3.33 25.16
CA ASP A 234 15.15 -4.23 25.55
C ASP A 234 16.46 -3.85 24.85
N THR A 235 17.46 -3.48 25.64
CA THR A 235 18.80 -3.12 25.17
C THR A 235 19.87 -4.18 25.49
N ASP A 236 19.47 -5.33 26.05
CA ASP A 236 20.41 -6.40 26.37
C ASP A 236 21.00 -7.04 25.10
N VAL A 237 22.18 -7.65 25.21
CA VAL A 237 22.84 -8.35 24.10
C VAL A 237 23.14 -9.80 24.53
N PRO A 238 22.44 -10.82 23.96
CA PRO A 238 21.37 -10.71 22.96
C PRO A 238 20.06 -10.17 23.55
N THR A 239 19.26 -9.50 22.71
CA THR A 239 17.93 -9.01 23.09
C THR A 239 16.98 -10.20 23.30
N GLY A 240 16.30 -10.24 24.45
CA GLY A 240 15.42 -11.36 24.82
C GLY A 240 13.93 -11.00 24.78
N SER A 241 13.59 -9.71 24.81
CA SER A 241 12.21 -9.22 24.93
C SER A 241 11.84 -8.29 23.76
N THR A 242 11.62 -8.88 22.59
CA THR A 242 11.33 -8.13 21.36
C THR A 242 9.84 -8.11 20.98
N MET A 243 9.02 -8.97 21.59
CA MET A 243 7.63 -9.19 21.20
C MET A 243 6.70 -9.36 22.40
N PHE A 244 5.40 -9.17 22.14
CA PHE A 244 4.36 -9.45 23.13
C PHE A 244 4.38 -10.93 23.53
N VAL A 245 4.19 -11.19 24.82
CA VAL A 245 4.20 -12.55 25.38
C VAL A 245 2.91 -12.83 26.15
N LEU A 246 2.66 -14.10 26.45
CA LEU A 246 1.55 -14.47 27.32
C LEU A 246 1.67 -13.75 28.65
N SER A 247 0.58 -13.13 29.13
CA SER A 247 0.56 -12.46 30.44
C SER A 247 0.72 -13.43 31.62
N ALA A 248 0.64 -14.75 31.38
CA ALA A 248 0.94 -15.79 32.36
C ALA A 248 2.46 -16.04 32.53
N GLN A 249 3.31 -15.52 31.64
CA GLN A 249 4.76 -15.67 31.76
C GLN A 249 5.29 -14.90 32.96
N ALA A 250 6.31 -15.45 33.63
CA ALA A 250 6.91 -14.82 34.78
C ALA A 250 7.52 -13.46 34.39
N GLY A 251 7.08 -12.39 35.06
CA GLY A 251 7.54 -11.02 34.77
C GLY A 251 6.84 -10.33 33.60
N ALA A 252 5.82 -10.96 32.98
CA ALA A 252 4.96 -10.33 32.00
C ALA A 252 3.69 -9.76 32.65
N GLY A 253 3.32 -8.55 32.26
CA GLY A 253 2.08 -7.90 32.66
C GLY A 253 0.93 -8.12 31.67
N ASN A 254 -0.21 -7.51 31.99
CA ASN A 254 -1.30 -7.31 31.05
C ASN A 254 -0.88 -6.31 29.98
N ILE A 255 -1.51 -6.41 28.81
CA ILE A 255 -1.43 -5.36 27.79
C ILE A 255 -2.34 -4.20 28.20
N VAL A 256 -1.86 -2.96 28.04
CA VAL A 256 -2.53 -1.74 28.47
C VAL A 256 -2.61 -0.74 27.33
N GLY A 257 -3.78 -0.15 27.09
CA GLY A 257 -4.01 0.87 26.05
C GLY A 257 -3.75 2.27 26.58
N ALA A 258 -3.04 3.09 25.81
CA ALA A 258 -2.66 4.44 26.23
C ALA A 258 -3.86 5.40 26.33
N THR A 259 -4.85 5.27 25.45
CA THR A 259 -6.00 6.18 25.38
C THR A 259 -7.21 5.59 26.11
N SER A 260 -7.51 4.33 25.84
CA SER A 260 -8.65 3.61 26.42
C SER A 260 -8.45 3.25 27.89
N ASN A 261 -7.19 3.20 28.36
CA ASN A 261 -6.81 2.57 29.63
C ASN A 261 -7.34 1.13 29.75
N ALA A 262 -7.67 0.48 28.64
CA ALA A 262 -8.08 -0.91 28.62
C ALA A 262 -6.90 -1.76 29.10
N THR A 263 -7.18 -2.75 29.94
CA THR A 263 -6.17 -3.70 30.43
C THR A 263 -6.69 -5.11 30.25
N ARG A 264 -5.95 -5.95 29.52
CA ARG A 264 -6.36 -7.32 29.24
C ARG A 264 -5.17 -8.29 29.31
N VAL A 265 -5.48 -9.53 29.66
CA VAL A 265 -4.52 -10.65 29.68
C VAL A 265 -4.33 -11.15 28.24
N ILE A 266 -3.09 -11.33 27.79
CA ILE A 266 -2.78 -12.03 26.54
C ILE A 266 -2.81 -13.54 26.82
N THR A 267 -3.75 -14.25 26.19
CA THR A 267 -3.94 -15.71 26.32
C THR A 267 -3.32 -16.49 25.18
N THR A 268 -3.14 -15.86 24.02
CA THR A 268 -2.39 -16.41 22.88
C THR A 268 -1.45 -15.33 22.40
N ALA A 269 -0.14 -15.57 22.53
CA ALA A 269 0.90 -14.67 22.08
C ALA A 269 0.94 -14.62 20.54
N PRO A 270 1.43 -13.51 19.96
CA PRO A 270 1.57 -13.40 18.51
C PRO A 270 2.51 -14.44 17.94
N ASP A 271 2.10 -15.00 16.80
CA ASP A 271 2.93 -15.86 15.97
C ASP A 271 3.57 -14.99 14.86
N GLN A 272 4.89 -14.87 14.91
CA GLN A 272 5.66 -13.99 14.01
C GLN A 272 5.67 -14.50 12.57
N TYR A 273 5.38 -15.78 12.35
CA TYR A 273 5.39 -16.41 11.04
C TYR A 273 4.02 -16.39 10.36
N THR A 274 2.98 -15.99 11.08
CA THR A 274 1.66 -15.72 10.48
C THR A 274 1.55 -14.26 10.09
N MET A 275 1.07 -13.98 8.88
CA MET A 275 0.72 -12.62 8.42
C MET A 275 -0.80 -12.48 8.40
N PRO A 276 -1.42 -11.85 9.41
CA PRO A 276 -2.89 -11.76 9.52
C PRO A 276 -3.56 -10.93 8.41
N ASN A 277 -2.78 -10.21 7.63
CA ASN A 277 -3.17 -9.40 6.48
C ASN A 277 -2.95 -10.10 5.14
N ASP A 278 -2.20 -11.22 5.10
CA ASP A 278 -1.97 -12.00 3.89
C ASP A 278 -2.40 -13.47 4.08
N PRO A 279 -3.59 -13.85 3.60
CA PRO A 279 -4.09 -15.23 3.67
C PRO A 279 -3.30 -16.24 2.84
N LEU A 280 -2.47 -15.80 1.90
CA LEU A 280 -1.64 -16.65 1.03
C LEU A 280 -0.21 -16.79 1.55
N ALA A 281 0.12 -16.18 2.69
CA ALA A 281 1.45 -16.25 3.27
C ALA A 281 1.77 -17.67 3.80
N ASP A 282 2.70 -18.35 3.12
CA ASP A 282 3.16 -19.70 3.47
C ASP A 282 4.34 -19.73 4.48
N ASN A 283 4.74 -18.58 5.03
CA ASN A 283 5.91 -18.47 5.90
C ASN A 283 5.89 -19.47 7.07
N LYS A 284 4.73 -19.64 7.72
CA LYS A 284 4.55 -20.61 8.80
C LYS A 284 4.63 -22.06 8.32
N ASP A 285 4.14 -22.34 7.13
CA ASP A 285 4.19 -23.68 6.56
C ASP A 285 5.63 -24.05 6.20
N PHE A 286 6.40 -23.11 5.66
CA PHE A 286 7.84 -23.28 5.42
C PHE A 286 8.62 -23.50 6.72
N GLU A 287 8.35 -22.74 7.77
CA GLU A 287 9.01 -22.92 9.09
C GLU A 287 8.65 -24.27 9.73
N THR A 288 7.38 -24.67 9.63
CA THR A 288 6.92 -25.96 10.14
C THR A 288 7.54 -27.12 9.34
N ALA A 289 7.63 -27.00 8.02
CA ALA A 289 8.27 -27.99 7.16
C ALA A 289 9.78 -28.06 7.42
N GLY A 290 10.46 -26.91 7.54
CA GLY A 290 11.90 -26.80 7.81
C GLY A 290 12.30 -27.43 9.14
N SER A 291 11.49 -27.24 10.18
CA SER A 291 11.69 -27.87 11.49
C SER A 291 11.68 -29.40 11.45
N ASN A 292 11.03 -30.00 10.43
CA ASN A 292 11.03 -31.45 10.23
C ASN A 292 12.23 -31.97 9.43
N ILE A 293 13.04 -31.10 8.82
CA ILE A 293 14.20 -31.50 7.99
C ILE A 293 15.43 -31.74 8.87
N ILE A 294 15.66 -30.91 9.88
CA ILE A 294 16.82 -31.02 10.78
C ILE A 294 16.33 -30.93 12.23
N ASP A 295 16.46 -32.04 12.97
CA ASP A 295 16.12 -32.11 14.39
C ASP A 295 17.26 -31.52 15.24
N PHE A 296 17.05 -30.31 15.77
CA PHE A 296 17.97 -29.66 16.70
C PHE A 296 17.67 -29.95 18.17
N SER A 297 16.75 -30.88 18.47
CA SER A 297 16.46 -31.28 19.86
C SER A 297 17.59 -32.11 20.50
N GLU A 298 18.47 -32.70 19.67
CA GLU A 298 19.67 -33.37 20.16
C GLU A 298 20.82 -32.37 20.35
N SER A 299 21.19 -32.17 21.62
CA SER A 299 22.21 -31.18 22.06
C SER A 299 23.60 -31.39 21.46
N ASN A 300 23.89 -32.52 20.81
CA ASN A 300 25.16 -32.78 20.17
C ASN A 300 25.10 -34.03 19.24
N PRO A 301 25.01 -33.85 17.91
CA PRO A 301 25.04 -34.97 16.96
C PRO A 301 26.43 -35.61 16.80
N PHE A 302 27.47 -35.05 17.43
CA PHE A 302 28.87 -35.50 17.35
C PHE A 302 29.43 -36.07 18.66
N GLY A 303 28.58 -36.29 19.68
CA GLY A 303 28.91 -37.02 20.91
C GLY A 303 29.49 -36.17 22.04
N ASN A 304 29.07 -36.48 23.28
CA ASN A 304 29.54 -35.81 24.50
C ASN A 304 31.04 -36.10 24.74
N LEU A 305 31.85 -35.06 24.88
CA LEU A 305 33.21 -35.12 25.43
C LEU A 305 33.16 -35.19 26.97
#